data_AF-A0A0S8HE09-F1
#
_entry.id   AF-A0A0S8HE09-F1
#
_cell.length_a   1.000
_cell.length_b   1.000
_cell.length_c   1.000
_cell.angle_alpha   90.00
_cell.angle_beta   90.00
_cell.angle_gamma   90.00
#
_symmetry.space_group_name_H-M   'P 1'
#
loop_
_entity.id
_entity.type
_entity.pdbx_description
1 polymer ?
#
loop_
_entity_poly.entity_id
_entity_poly.type
_entity_poly.pdbx_seq_one_letter_code
_entity_poly.pdbx_strand_id
1 'polypeptide(L)'
;MLVSLCIAALPIWGQTPASAGTGQPVGAATQPASAPALTEAQQYHGKCARAFLDGKWQELAELLRDRGRHAGGMTPEQRQELSYIAREAERCRPNWWKSCRSTSNRSFRATIWNRSFTANYIPSETLGMQAPVDIRRGRIIIVVSWRPNLVDSPRPLEGPLAQKHGFTKGDLGEVIVWHELGHNYVTNFLPLKHVIELYMDHNMLFHHLQEFYADMTALYHCSPKARRLAMMFRLSAIELNRESDCHTRAALVIGAVLLAEFLSQPEKWPSVHFPPTVPEKDAEREGIMYVCANIDKEWTSASWWATSSAPRANASCEGEARSPCAASSRSGSWSRTTGSTRSSATTG
;
A
#
# COMPACT_ATOMS: atom_id res chain seq x y z
N MET A 1 -27.10 -3.11 -13.57
CA MET A 1 -26.01 -3.82 -14.28
C MET A 1 -24.92 -4.11 -13.25
N LEU A 2 -24.60 -5.38 -13.01
CA LEU A 2 -23.73 -5.84 -11.93
C LEU A 2 -22.29 -5.94 -12.45
N VAL A 3 -21.37 -5.14 -11.90
CA VAL A 3 -19.92 -5.38 -12.10
C VAL A 3 -19.54 -6.43 -11.06
N SER A 4 -19.40 -7.68 -11.50
CA SER A 4 -19.00 -8.80 -10.66
C SER A 4 -17.52 -9.06 -10.89
N LEU A 5 -16.71 -9.05 -9.82
CA LEU A 5 -15.33 -9.50 -9.85
C LEU A 5 -15.28 -10.97 -10.33
N CYS A 6 -15.04 -11.20 -11.62
CA CYS A 6 -14.76 -12.52 -12.16
C CYS A 6 -13.26 -12.82 -11.97
N ILE A 7 -12.87 -13.26 -10.78
CA ILE A 7 -11.54 -13.84 -10.56
C ILE A 7 -11.54 -15.22 -11.23
N ALA A 8 -11.09 -15.29 -12.48
CA ALA A 8 -10.84 -16.55 -13.16
C ALA A 8 -9.68 -17.29 -12.45
N ALA A 9 -9.80 -18.61 -12.34
CA ALA A 9 -8.76 -19.47 -11.77
C ALA A 9 -7.42 -19.27 -12.49
N LEU A 10 -6.36 -19.01 -11.71
CA LEU A 10 -5.02 -18.73 -12.20
C LEU A 10 -4.41 -19.94 -12.93
N PRO A 11 -3.81 -19.78 -14.12
CA PRO A 11 -3.04 -20.84 -14.76
C PRO A 11 -1.72 -21.12 -14.02
N ILE A 12 -1.33 -22.39 -14.00
CA ILE A 12 -0.11 -22.93 -13.40
C ILE A 12 1.07 -22.55 -14.29
N TRP A 13 2.02 -21.77 -13.77
CA TRP A 13 3.29 -21.50 -14.47
C TRP A 13 4.38 -22.49 -14.09
N GLY A 14 5.11 -22.89 -15.13
CA GLY A 14 6.11 -23.94 -15.16
C GLY A 14 7.50 -23.57 -14.64
N GLN A 15 8.35 -24.57 -14.75
CA GLN A 15 9.63 -24.80 -14.10
C GLN A 15 10.68 -23.71 -14.35
N THR A 16 11.37 -23.30 -13.29
CA THR A 16 12.65 -22.59 -13.33
C THR A 16 13.74 -23.52 -13.93
N PRO A 17 14.61 -23.04 -14.84
CA PRO A 17 15.76 -23.82 -15.28
C PRO A 17 16.78 -23.94 -14.14
N ALA A 18 17.19 -25.18 -13.85
CA ALA A 18 18.27 -25.47 -12.92
C ALA A 18 19.62 -25.08 -13.57
N SER A 19 20.30 -24.10 -12.99
CA SER A 19 21.70 -23.78 -13.31
C SER A 19 22.62 -24.75 -12.57
N ALA A 20 23.18 -25.73 -13.28
CA ALA A 20 24.25 -26.59 -12.78
C ALA A 20 25.60 -25.85 -12.85
N GLY A 21 26.02 -25.28 -11.72
CA GLY A 21 27.37 -24.73 -11.54
C GLY A 21 28.26 -25.69 -10.77
N THR A 22 29.29 -26.22 -11.43
CA THR A 22 30.38 -27.00 -10.85
C THR A 22 31.37 -26.07 -10.13
N GLY A 23 31.24 -25.95 -8.81
CA GLY A 23 32.14 -25.16 -7.96
C GLY A 23 33.29 -25.97 -7.37
N GLN A 24 34.52 -25.46 -7.51
CA GLN A 24 35.75 -25.94 -6.87
C GLN A 24 35.68 -25.92 -5.32
N PRO A 25 36.49 -26.74 -4.63
CA PRO A 25 36.55 -26.75 -3.17
C PRO A 25 37.18 -25.46 -2.63
N VAL A 26 36.37 -24.65 -1.94
CA VAL A 26 36.81 -23.44 -1.23
C VAL A 26 37.46 -23.86 0.10
N GLY A 27 38.65 -23.32 0.36
CA GLY A 27 39.43 -23.57 1.57
C GLY A 27 38.67 -23.24 2.88
N ALA A 28 39.12 -23.87 3.96
CA ALA A 28 38.50 -23.82 5.29
C ALA A 28 38.13 -22.39 5.73
N ALA A 29 36.82 -22.12 5.75
CA ALA A 29 36.26 -20.85 6.20
C ALA A 29 36.49 -20.69 7.70
N THR A 30 37.15 -19.60 8.08
CA THR A 30 37.22 -19.13 9.47
C THR A 30 35.79 -18.94 9.98
N GLN A 31 35.47 -19.57 11.11
CA GLN A 31 34.16 -19.45 11.75
C GLN A 31 33.86 -17.96 12.00
N PRO A 32 32.78 -17.40 11.44
CA PRO A 32 32.42 -16.01 11.70
C PRO A 32 32.12 -15.83 13.18
N ALA A 33 32.65 -14.76 13.77
CA ALA A 33 32.36 -14.38 15.14
C ALA A 33 30.84 -14.28 15.35
N SER A 34 30.35 -14.79 16.49
CA SER A 34 28.93 -14.75 16.83
C SER A 34 28.44 -13.30 16.86
N ALA A 35 27.36 -13.03 16.12
CA ALA A 35 26.75 -11.71 16.10
C ALA A 35 26.32 -11.30 17.54
N PRO A 36 26.49 -10.03 17.92
CA PRO A 36 26.09 -9.56 19.25
C PRO A 36 24.59 -9.76 19.46
N ALA A 37 24.20 -10.14 20.68
CA ALA A 37 22.81 -10.34 21.04
C ALA A 37 22.02 -9.02 20.93
N LEU A 38 20.82 -9.10 20.34
CA LEU A 38 19.93 -7.95 20.24
C LEU A 38 19.43 -7.52 21.62
N THR A 39 19.43 -6.22 21.88
CA THR A 39 18.80 -5.63 23.07
C THR A 39 17.28 -5.90 23.09
N GLU A 40 16.67 -5.83 24.28
CA GLU A 40 15.22 -6.00 24.43
C GLU A 40 14.42 -5.02 23.55
N ALA A 41 14.86 -3.75 23.49
CA ALA A 41 14.23 -2.72 22.67
C ALA A 41 14.30 -3.04 21.16
N GLN A 42 15.44 -3.54 20.68
CA GLN A 42 15.60 -4.00 19.29
C GLN A 42 14.68 -5.19 18.99
N GLN A 43 14.59 -6.16 19.90
CA GLN A 43 13.70 -7.31 19.73
C GLN A 43 12.23 -6.89 19.68
N TYR A 44 11.82 -5.97 20.56
CA TYR A 44 10.46 -5.42 20.58
C TYR A 44 10.12 -4.63 19.32
N HIS A 45 11.03 -3.75 18.86
CA HIS A 45 10.87 -3.03 17.58
C HIS A 45 10.70 -4.01 16.41
N GLY A 46 11.58 -5.03 16.31
CA GLY A 46 11.48 -6.05 15.27
C GLY A 46 10.19 -6.88 15.33
N LYS A 47 9.63 -7.12 16.52
CA LYS A 47 8.30 -7.75 16.67
C LYS A 47 7.19 -6.87 16.10
N CYS A 48 7.21 -5.57 16.40
CA CYS A 48 6.22 -4.62 15.86
C CYS A 48 6.28 -4.54 14.33
N ALA A 49 7.48 -4.41 13.77
CA ALA A 49 7.69 -4.34 12.32
C ALA A 49 7.18 -5.61 11.62
N ARG A 50 7.54 -6.80 12.13
CA ARG A 50 7.05 -8.08 11.59
C ARG A 50 5.53 -8.21 11.69
N ALA A 51 4.93 -7.91 12.84
CA ALA A 51 3.48 -7.97 13.02
C ALA A 51 2.75 -7.04 12.03
N PHE A 52 3.30 -5.85 11.76
CA PHE A 52 2.77 -4.93 10.77
C PHE A 52 2.90 -5.44 9.32
N LEU A 53 4.08 -5.93 8.93
CA LEU A 53 4.33 -6.45 7.58
C LEU A 53 3.54 -7.75 7.29
N ASP A 54 3.30 -8.56 8.32
CA ASP A 54 2.52 -9.81 8.23
C ASP A 54 1.01 -9.60 8.33
N GLY A 55 0.55 -8.40 8.65
CA GLY A 55 -0.88 -8.10 8.85
C GLY A 55 -1.46 -8.72 10.14
N LYS A 56 -0.65 -8.94 11.17
CA LYS A 56 -1.09 -9.48 12.47
C LYS A 56 -1.65 -8.37 13.37
N TRP A 57 -2.81 -7.85 13.00
CA TRP A 57 -3.38 -6.62 13.59
C TRP A 57 -3.62 -6.68 15.09
N GLN A 58 -4.07 -7.84 15.60
CA GLN A 58 -4.31 -8.00 17.03
C GLN A 58 -3.01 -7.97 17.83
N GLU A 59 -2.01 -8.75 17.40
CA GLU A 59 -0.66 -8.75 17.98
C GLU A 59 -0.04 -7.34 17.91
N LEU A 60 -0.13 -6.68 16.76
CA LEU A 60 0.39 -5.33 16.60
C LEU A 60 -0.28 -4.32 17.55
N ALA A 61 -1.60 -4.39 17.73
CA ALA A 61 -2.33 -3.52 18.65
C ALA A 61 -1.94 -3.76 20.10
N GLU A 62 -1.68 -5.01 20.50
CA GLU A 62 -1.13 -5.36 21.81
C GLU A 62 0.27 -4.80 22.00
N LEU A 63 1.17 -5.05 21.05
CA LEU A 63 2.53 -4.52 21.07
C LEU A 63 2.52 -3.00 21.20
N LEU A 64 1.80 -2.27 20.33
CA LEU A 64 1.79 -0.80 20.31
C LEU A 64 1.27 -0.16 21.60
N ARG A 65 0.43 -0.85 22.39
CA ARG A 65 0.00 -0.38 23.73
C ARG A 65 1.15 -0.37 24.74
N ASP A 66 2.07 -1.34 24.63
CA ASP A 66 3.22 -1.48 25.52
C ASP A 66 4.43 -0.64 25.12
N ARG A 67 4.35 0.15 24.03
CA ARG A 67 5.49 0.90 23.46
C ARG A 67 6.22 1.79 24.47
N GLY A 68 5.50 2.34 25.44
CA GLY A 68 6.07 3.24 26.45
C GLY A 68 7.10 2.55 27.34
N ARG A 69 6.97 1.24 27.58
CA ARG A 69 7.91 0.45 28.40
C ARG A 69 9.26 0.27 27.74
N HIS A 70 9.29 0.22 26.41
CA HIS A 70 10.50 -0.03 25.63
C HIS A 70 11.12 1.24 25.03
N ALA A 71 10.41 2.37 25.08
CA ALA A 71 10.82 3.62 24.42
C ALA A 71 12.17 4.18 24.91
N GLY A 72 12.53 3.95 26.18
CA GLY A 72 13.81 4.41 26.74
C GLY A 72 15.05 3.70 26.17
N GLY A 73 14.89 2.47 25.69
CA GLY A 73 15.97 1.67 25.09
C GLY A 73 16.06 1.76 23.56
N MET A 74 15.18 2.54 22.92
CA MET A 74 15.12 2.66 21.47
C MET A 74 15.97 3.80 20.93
N THR A 75 16.53 3.63 19.73
CA THR A 75 17.14 4.73 18.99
C THR A 75 16.08 5.73 18.49
N PRO A 76 16.47 6.96 18.09
CA PRO A 76 15.56 7.89 17.42
C PRO A 76 14.86 7.29 16.18
N GLU A 77 15.58 6.54 15.37
CA GLU A 77 15.09 5.92 14.13
C GLU A 77 14.02 4.85 14.43
N GLN A 78 14.27 3.99 15.42
CA GLN A 78 13.30 2.98 15.85
C GLN A 78 12.00 3.61 16.37
N ARG A 79 12.10 4.72 17.12
CA ARG A 79 10.93 5.47 17.59
C ARG A 79 10.16 6.12 16.45
N GLN A 80 10.87 6.65 15.45
CA GLN A 80 10.25 7.21 14.25
C GLN A 80 9.51 6.13 13.45
N GLU A 81 10.10 4.94 13.30
CA GLU A 81 9.46 3.81 12.61
C GLU A 81 8.23 3.31 13.35
N LEU A 82 8.28 3.13 14.67
CA LEU A 82 7.09 2.76 15.44
C LEU A 82 5.98 3.81 15.33
N SER A 83 6.35 5.10 15.27
CA SER A 83 5.38 6.17 15.05
C SER A 83 4.76 6.11 13.65
N TYR A 84 5.55 5.76 12.64
CA TYR A 84 5.04 5.47 11.30
C TYR A 84 4.10 4.26 11.34
N ILE A 85 4.51 3.13 11.92
CA ILE A 85 3.72 1.88 12.00
C ILE A 85 2.38 2.16 12.65
N ALA A 86 2.36 2.88 13.77
CA ALA A 86 1.12 3.20 14.47
C ALA A 86 0.15 4.02 13.60
N ARG A 87 0.65 5.08 12.95
CA ARG A 87 -0.16 5.92 12.05
C ARG A 87 -0.65 5.14 10.83
N GLU A 88 0.22 4.31 10.26
CA GLU A 88 -0.08 3.55 9.07
C GLU A 88 -1.07 2.41 9.36
N ALA A 89 -0.94 1.73 10.50
CA ALA A 89 -1.90 0.73 10.94
C ALA A 89 -3.31 1.34 11.12
N GLU A 90 -3.42 2.55 11.67
CA GLU A 90 -4.69 3.28 11.76
C GLU A 90 -5.25 3.65 10.38
N ARG A 91 -4.39 3.97 9.41
CA ARG A 91 -4.80 4.23 8.03
C ARG A 91 -5.31 2.98 7.33
N CYS A 92 -4.64 1.83 7.50
CA CYS A 92 -5.01 0.57 6.88
C CYS A 92 -6.25 -0.06 7.53
N ARG A 93 -6.36 0.05 8.86
CA ARG A 93 -7.44 -0.52 9.68
C ARG A 93 -8.09 0.56 10.56
N PRO A 94 -8.80 1.52 9.94
CA PRO A 94 -9.43 2.62 10.68
C PRO A 94 -10.52 2.11 11.63
N ASN A 95 -10.93 2.94 12.59
CA ASN A 95 -11.91 2.57 13.62
C ASN A 95 -13.26 2.05 13.05
N TRP A 96 -13.63 2.46 11.83
CA TRP A 96 -14.83 1.97 11.16
C TRP A 96 -14.67 0.59 10.52
N TRP A 97 -13.44 0.05 10.39
CA TRP A 97 -13.15 -1.25 9.77
C TRP A 97 -13.94 -2.40 10.36
N LYS A 98 -14.18 -2.36 11.68
CA LYS A 98 -15.03 -3.34 12.37
C LYS A 98 -16.44 -3.46 11.78
N SER A 99 -16.93 -2.41 11.12
CA SER A 99 -18.23 -2.40 10.42
C SER A 99 -18.23 -3.31 9.19
N CYS A 100 -17.07 -3.55 8.58
CA CYS A 100 -16.94 -4.38 7.39
C CYS A 100 -17.20 -5.87 7.66
N ARG A 101 -17.16 -6.29 8.94
CA ARG A 101 -17.54 -7.64 9.38
C ARG A 101 -19.04 -7.82 9.61
N SER A 102 -19.82 -6.75 9.49
CA SER A 102 -21.27 -6.80 9.75
C SER A 102 -21.95 -7.78 8.80
N THR A 103 -22.80 -8.64 9.34
CA THR A 103 -23.70 -9.52 8.58
C THR A 103 -25.06 -8.86 8.32
N SER A 104 -25.23 -7.60 8.72
CA SER A 104 -26.39 -6.77 8.43
C SER A 104 -25.97 -5.45 7.77
N ASN A 105 -26.92 -4.83 7.07
CA ASN A 105 -26.74 -3.52 6.42
C ASN A 105 -26.23 -2.49 7.41
N ARG A 106 -25.22 -1.72 7.01
CA ARG A 106 -24.60 -0.72 7.86
C ARG A 106 -24.06 0.44 7.06
N SER A 107 -24.23 1.66 7.57
CA SER A 107 -23.56 2.82 7.02
C SER A 107 -22.44 3.27 7.95
N PHE A 108 -21.30 3.69 7.39
CA PHE A 108 -20.19 4.24 8.16
C PHE A 108 -19.48 5.33 7.38
N ARG A 109 -18.81 6.24 8.09
CA ARG A 109 -18.04 7.31 7.48
C ARG A 109 -16.64 6.80 7.12
N ALA A 110 -16.42 6.55 5.84
CA ALA A 110 -15.11 6.20 5.30
C ALA A 110 -14.35 7.48 4.92
N THR A 111 -13.02 7.38 4.90
CA THR A 111 -12.14 8.45 4.39
C THR A 111 -11.14 7.83 3.44
N ILE A 112 -11.09 8.37 2.22
CA ILE A 112 -10.18 7.94 1.16
C ILE A 112 -9.61 9.18 0.50
N TRP A 113 -8.31 9.22 0.24
CA TRP A 113 -7.65 10.40 -0.38
C TRP A 113 -7.94 11.71 0.39
N ASN A 114 -7.97 11.64 1.73
CA ASN A 114 -8.31 12.74 2.64
C ASN A 114 -9.73 13.32 2.46
N ARG A 115 -10.64 12.58 1.82
CA ARG A 115 -12.04 12.96 1.63
C ARG A 115 -12.95 11.95 2.28
N SER A 116 -13.89 12.42 3.09
CA SER A 116 -14.86 11.54 3.75
C SER A 116 -16.16 11.42 2.97
N PHE A 117 -16.78 10.24 3.02
CA PHE A 117 -18.14 9.99 2.56
C PHE A 117 -18.80 8.91 3.41
N THR A 118 -20.12 8.77 3.28
CA THR A 118 -20.87 7.69 3.93
C THR A 118 -20.88 6.48 2.99
N ALA A 119 -20.19 5.41 3.38
CA ALA A 119 -20.29 4.13 2.71
C ALA A 119 -21.56 3.41 3.18
N ASN A 120 -22.43 3.00 2.25
CA ASN A 120 -23.63 2.22 2.55
C ASN A 120 -23.33 0.75 2.27
N TYR A 121 -22.92 0.02 3.30
CA TYR A 121 -22.51 -1.37 3.18
C TYR A 121 -23.70 -2.32 3.28
N ILE A 122 -23.83 -3.19 2.30
CA ILE A 122 -24.77 -4.31 2.28
C ILE A 122 -23.94 -5.60 2.20
N PRO A 123 -23.97 -6.48 3.21
CA PRO A 123 -23.24 -7.74 3.15
C PRO A 123 -23.75 -8.62 2.00
N SER A 124 -22.85 -9.34 1.34
CA SER A 124 -23.20 -10.18 0.19
C SER A 124 -22.36 -11.46 0.18
N GLU A 125 -22.86 -12.48 -0.52
CA GLU A 125 -22.08 -13.67 -0.88
C GLU A 125 -21.24 -13.45 -2.16
N THR A 126 -21.30 -12.28 -2.79
CA THR A 126 -20.36 -11.88 -3.85
C THR A 126 -19.05 -11.40 -3.26
N LEU A 127 -17.93 -11.57 -3.97
CA LEU A 127 -16.61 -11.14 -3.49
C LEU A 127 -16.61 -9.65 -3.18
N GLY A 128 -16.97 -8.84 -4.17
CA GLY A 128 -17.13 -7.39 -4.09
C GLY A 128 -18.17 -6.94 -5.12
N MET A 129 -18.89 -5.87 -4.82
CA MET A 129 -19.78 -5.22 -5.78
C MET A 129 -20.12 -3.80 -5.30
N GLN A 130 -20.24 -2.90 -6.28
CA GLN A 130 -20.84 -1.58 -6.13
C GLN A 130 -22.12 -1.46 -6.98
N ALA A 131 -23.16 -0.82 -6.44
CA ALA A 131 -24.37 -0.51 -7.21
C ALA A 131 -24.97 0.87 -6.84
N PRO A 132 -25.48 1.64 -7.82
CA PRO A 132 -26.33 2.80 -7.53
C PRO A 132 -27.72 2.33 -7.09
N VAL A 133 -28.27 2.98 -6.06
CA VAL A 133 -29.61 2.64 -5.52
C VAL A 133 -30.59 3.79 -5.51
N ASP A 134 -30.12 5.04 -5.54
CA ASP A 134 -30.98 6.23 -5.49
C ASP A 134 -30.22 7.48 -5.96
N ILE A 135 -30.94 8.58 -6.24
CA ILE A 135 -30.37 9.92 -6.38
C ILE A 135 -31.03 10.82 -5.34
N ARG A 136 -30.24 11.31 -4.38
CA ARG A 136 -30.73 12.21 -3.32
C ARG A 136 -29.90 13.47 -3.25
N ARG A 137 -30.59 14.63 -3.23
CA ARG A 137 -29.97 15.95 -3.08
C ARG A 137 -28.84 16.18 -4.09
N GLY A 138 -29.07 15.79 -5.35
CA GLY A 138 -28.11 15.95 -6.44
C GLY A 138 -26.86 15.06 -6.31
N ARG A 139 -26.95 13.91 -5.60
CA ARG A 139 -25.88 12.92 -5.49
C ARG A 139 -26.41 11.52 -5.70
N ILE A 140 -25.62 10.66 -6.36
CA ILE A 140 -25.92 9.24 -6.47
C ILE A 140 -25.64 8.59 -5.12
N ILE A 141 -26.62 7.85 -4.61
CA ILE A 141 -26.45 7.00 -3.46
C ILE A 141 -25.97 5.64 -3.96
N ILE A 142 -24.77 5.29 -3.53
CA ILE A 142 -24.10 4.06 -3.88
C ILE A 142 -24.13 3.12 -2.68
N VAL A 143 -24.37 1.83 -2.94
CA VAL A 143 -24.10 0.75 -1.99
C VAL A 143 -22.85 0.01 -2.41
N VAL A 144 -22.10 -0.44 -1.40
CA VAL A 144 -20.95 -1.33 -1.56
C VAL A 144 -21.22 -2.62 -0.82
N SER A 145 -20.65 -3.72 -1.31
CA SER A 145 -20.87 -5.05 -0.76
C SER A 145 -19.62 -5.90 -0.87
N TRP A 146 -19.49 -6.83 0.07
CA TRP A 146 -18.45 -7.86 0.11
C TRP A 146 -18.88 -8.97 1.06
N ARG A 147 -18.12 -10.07 1.07
CA ARG A 147 -18.32 -11.17 2.01
C ARG A 147 -17.81 -10.81 3.41
N PRO A 148 -18.66 -10.74 4.44
CA PRO A 148 -18.22 -10.43 5.80
C PRO A 148 -17.20 -11.45 6.34
N ASN A 149 -17.34 -12.73 5.95
CA ASN A 149 -16.50 -13.83 6.42
C ASN A 149 -15.09 -13.87 5.81
N LEU A 150 -14.81 -13.02 4.82
CA LEU A 150 -13.45 -12.80 4.30
C LEU A 150 -12.70 -11.80 5.17
N VAL A 151 -13.38 -10.78 5.68
CA VAL A 151 -12.77 -9.71 6.48
C VAL A 151 -12.12 -10.30 7.73
N ASP A 152 -10.81 -10.06 7.88
CA ASP A 152 -9.97 -10.57 8.98
C ASP A 152 -9.85 -12.11 9.04
N SER A 153 -10.23 -12.83 7.98
CA SER A 153 -10.18 -14.29 8.00
C SER A 153 -8.72 -14.80 8.04
N PRO A 154 -8.32 -15.58 9.07
CA PRO A 154 -6.96 -16.10 9.16
C PRO A 154 -6.72 -17.30 8.22
N ARG A 155 -7.77 -17.78 7.55
CA ARG A 155 -7.70 -18.95 6.67
C ARG A 155 -6.75 -18.68 5.52
N PRO A 156 -5.87 -19.64 5.16
CA PRO A 156 -5.01 -19.49 3.99
C PRO A 156 -5.83 -19.20 2.73
N LEU A 157 -5.31 -18.32 1.88
CA LEU A 157 -5.80 -18.15 0.52
C LEU A 157 -5.24 -19.29 -0.35
N GLU A 158 -6.05 -19.79 -1.27
CA GLU A 158 -5.70 -20.93 -2.13
C GLU A 158 -4.89 -20.48 -3.35
N GLY A 159 -4.05 -21.38 -3.87
CA GLY A 159 -3.21 -21.16 -5.06
C GLY A 159 -1.70 -21.07 -4.77
N PRO A 160 -0.83 -21.39 -5.74
CA PRO A 160 0.62 -21.46 -5.52
C PRO A 160 1.25 -20.14 -5.07
N LEU A 161 0.85 -19.02 -5.69
CA LEU A 161 1.34 -17.69 -5.31
C LEU A 161 0.84 -17.29 -3.92
N ALA A 162 -0.42 -17.57 -3.61
CA ALA A 162 -0.96 -17.31 -2.27
C ALA A 162 -0.21 -18.08 -1.18
N GLN A 163 0.12 -19.35 -1.43
CA GLN A 163 0.93 -20.16 -0.52
C GLN A 163 2.38 -19.64 -0.42
N LYS A 164 3.02 -19.32 -1.56
CA LYS A 164 4.38 -18.75 -1.61
C LYS A 164 4.50 -17.51 -0.73
N HIS A 165 3.50 -16.63 -0.77
CA HIS A 165 3.51 -15.36 -0.04
C HIS A 165 2.76 -15.39 1.30
N GLY A 166 2.21 -16.55 1.69
CA GLY A 166 1.51 -16.74 2.96
C GLY A 166 0.24 -15.90 3.10
N PHE A 167 -0.48 -15.65 2.01
CA PHE A 167 -1.70 -14.85 2.04
C PHE A 167 -2.86 -15.59 2.71
N THR A 168 -3.74 -14.79 3.30
CA THR A 168 -4.96 -15.23 3.96
C THR A 168 -6.18 -14.71 3.21
N LYS A 169 -7.35 -15.31 3.47
CA LYS A 169 -8.65 -14.81 3.02
C LYS A 169 -8.93 -13.41 3.59
N GLY A 170 -8.34 -13.06 4.74
CA GLY A 170 -8.31 -11.73 5.34
C GLY A 170 -7.60 -10.68 4.49
N ASP A 171 -6.46 -11.03 3.90
CA ASP A 171 -5.72 -10.16 2.99
C ASP A 171 -6.55 -9.88 1.73
N LEU A 172 -7.21 -10.90 1.18
CA LEU A 172 -8.15 -10.76 0.06
C LEU A 172 -9.34 -9.86 0.44
N GLY A 173 -9.95 -10.11 1.60
CA GLY A 173 -11.05 -9.30 2.11
C GLY A 173 -10.65 -7.83 2.27
N GLU A 174 -9.41 -7.56 2.71
CA GLU A 174 -8.90 -6.21 2.81
C GLU A 174 -8.78 -5.50 1.46
N VAL A 175 -8.20 -6.17 0.46
CA VAL A 175 -8.09 -5.66 -0.91
C VAL A 175 -9.48 -5.32 -1.47
N ILE A 176 -10.43 -6.24 -1.34
CA ILE A 176 -11.81 -6.05 -1.81
C ILE A 176 -12.45 -4.85 -1.15
N VAL A 177 -12.43 -4.77 0.20
CA VAL A 177 -13.08 -3.66 0.93
C VAL A 177 -12.55 -2.30 0.44
N TRP A 178 -11.23 -2.16 0.34
CA TRP A 178 -10.64 -0.90 -0.12
C TRP A 178 -10.93 -0.63 -1.60
N HIS A 179 -10.90 -1.65 -2.46
CA HIS A 179 -11.24 -1.53 -3.87
C HIS A 179 -12.69 -1.04 -4.07
N GLU A 180 -13.67 -1.70 -3.46
CA GLU A 180 -15.09 -1.33 -3.56
C GLU A 180 -15.36 0.08 -3.00
N LEU A 181 -14.65 0.46 -1.93
CA LEU A 181 -14.70 1.80 -1.40
C LEU A 181 -14.06 2.81 -2.36
N GLY A 182 -13.02 2.45 -3.11
CA GLY A 182 -12.36 3.32 -4.08
C GLY A 182 -13.22 3.69 -5.29
N HIS A 183 -14.12 2.80 -5.73
CA HIS A 183 -15.12 3.15 -6.74
C HIS A 183 -16.02 4.33 -6.31
N ASN A 184 -16.18 4.58 -5.01
CA ASN A 184 -16.97 5.73 -4.54
C ASN A 184 -16.30 7.07 -4.87
N TYR A 185 -15.01 7.09 -5.25
CA TYR A 185 -14.31 8.33 -5.56
C TYR A 185 -15.00 9.08 -6.72
N VAL A 186 -15.15 8.43 -7.87
CA VAL A 186 -15.73 9.04 -9.07
C VAL A 186 -17.17 9.50 -8.80
N THR A 187 -17.98 8.65 -8.15
CA THR A 187 -19.41 8.91 -7.94
C THR A 187 -19.72 9.91 -6.82
N ASN A 188 -18.91 9.99 -5.77
CA ASN A 188 -19.16 10.92 -4.66
C ASN A 188 -18.48 12.28 -4.83
N PHE A 189 -17.42 12.35 -5.64
CA PHE A 189 -16.54 13.52 -5.64
C PHE A 189 -16.51 14.30 -6.95
N LEU A 190 -17.00 13.74 -8.04
CA LEU A 190 -17.28 14.51 -9.25
C LEU A 190 -18.69 15.13 -9.19
N PRO A 191 -18.92 16.27 -9.84
CA PRO A 191 -20.27 16.82 -10.01
C PRO A 191 -21.20 15.80 -10.68
N LEU A 192 -22.45 15.69 -10.21
CA LEU A 192 -23.43 14.73 -10.72
C LEU A 192 -23.59 14.79 -12.25
N LYS A 193 -23.61 16.00 -12.82
CA LYS A 193 -23.70 16.19 -14.29
C LYS A 193 -22.57 15.48 -15.04
N HIS A 194 -21.34 15.54 -14.52
CA HIS A 194 -20.18 14.88 -15.13
C HIS A 194 -20.25 13.37 -14.94
N VAL A 195 -20.78 12.89 -13.80
CA VAL A 195 -20.97 11.45 -13.59
C VAL A 195 -22.01 10.90 -14.56
N ILE A 196 -23.11 11.63 -14.80
CA ILE A 196 -24.16 11.25 -15.75
C ILE A 196 -23.59 11.27 -17.18
N GLU A 197 -22.91 12.34 -17.59
CA GLU A 197 -22.26 12.45 -18.91
C GLU A 197 -21.25 11.32 -19.13
N LEU A 198 -20.36 11.07 -18.16
CA LEU A 198 -19.43 9.94 -18.22
C LEU A 198 -20.17 8.60 -18.36
N TYR A 199 -21.24 8.39 -17.60
CA TYR A 199 -21.98 7.13 -17.62
C TYR A 199 -22.75 6.90 -18.92
N MET A 200 -23.40 7.94 -19.45
CA MET A 200 -24.30 7.87 -20.60
C MET A 200 -23.55 7.99 -21.92
N ASP A 201 -22.60 8.92 -22.02
CA ASP A 201 -21.95 9.30 -23.27
C ASP A 201 -20.53 8.72 -23.39
N HIS A 202 -19.90 8.39 -22.26
CA HIS A 202 -18.52 7.88 -22.20
C HIS A 202 -18.40 6.60 -21.35
N ASN A 203 -19.39 5.71 -21.44
CA ASN A 203 -19.55 4.57 -20.53
C ASN A 203 -18.28 3.72 -20.36
N MET A 204 -17.56 3.45 -21.46
CA MET A 204 -16.29 2.74 -21.41
C MET A 204 -15.27 3.48 -20.54
N LEU A 205 -15.03 4.77 -20.79
CA LEU A 205 -14.12 5.59 -19.98
C LEU A 205 -14.55 5.64 -18.51
N PHE A 206 -15.85 5.76 -18.24
CA PHE A 206 -16.38 5.73 -16.88
C PHE A 206 -15.94 4.47 -16.13
N HIS A 207 -16.13 3.29 -16.72
CA HIS A 207 -15.72 2.03 -16.09
C HIS A 207 -14.19 1.93 -15.91
N HIS A 208 -13.40 2.40 -16.88
CA HIS A 208 -11.94 2.43 -16.73
C HIS A 208 -11.48 3.33 -15.59
N LEU A 209 -12.08 4.52 -15.44
CA LEU A 209 -11.77 5.43 -14.34
C LEU A 209 -12.18 4.82 -13.00
N GLN A 210 -13.34 4.17 -12.94
CA GLN A 210 -13.82 3.49 -11.74
C GLN A 210 -12.82 2.44 -11.24
N GLU A 211 -12.35 1.57 -12.14
CA GLU A 211 -11.37 0.54 -11.81
C GLU A 211 -10.03 1.13 -11.40
N PHE A 212 -9.53 2.13 -12.14
CA PHE A 212 -8.28 2.79 -11.82
C PHE A 212 -8.29 3.38 -10.39
N TYR A 213 -9.34 4.12 -10.02
CA TYR A 213 -9.45 4.69 -8.68
C TYR A 213 -9.67 3.63 -7.60
N ALA A 214 -10.43 2.57 -7.90
CA ALA A 214 -10.62 1.44 -6.98
C ALA A 214 -9.29 0.75 -6.65
N ASP A 215 -8.51 0.45 -7.68
CA ASP A 215 -7.23 -0.23 -7.57
C ASP A 215 -6.18 0.62 -6.86
N MET A 216 -6.07 1.90 -7.25
CA MET A 216 -5.18 2.84 -6.57
C MET A 216 -5.58 3.02 -5.10
N THR A 217 -6.89 2.99 -4.80
CA THR A 217 -7.37 3.06 -3.43
C THR A 217 -6.93 1.83 -2.63
N ALA A 218 -7.07 0.63 -3.20
CA ALA A 218 -6.58 -0.59 -2.58
C ALA A 218 -5.07 -0.54 -2.36
N LEU A 219 -4.28 -0.17 -3.37
CA LEU A 219 -2.82 -0.05 -3.25
C LEU A 219 -2.39 0.99 -2.23
N TYR A 220 -3.10 2.11 -2.13
CA TYR A 220 -2.74 3.16 -1.19
C TYR A 220 -3.15 2.83 0.26
N HIS A 221 -4.34 2.24 0.47
CA HIS A 221 -4.89 2.05 1.81
C HIS A 221 -4.71 0.65 2.40
N CYS A 222 -4.45 -0.38 1.60
CA CYS A 222 -4.20 -1.72 2.13
C CYS A 222 -2.94 -1.77 2.99
N SER A 223 -2.89 -2.73 3.89
CA SER A 223 -1.66 -3.14 4.57
C SER A 223 -0.56 -3.59 3.61
N PRO A 224 0.73 -3.61 4.03
CA PRO A 224 1.83 -4.07 3.17
C PRO A 224 1.59 -5.45 2.56
N LYS A 225 1.02 -6.38 3.32
CA LYS A 225 0.68 -7.72 2.85
C LYS A 225 -0.45 -7.72 1.82
N ALA A 226 -1.55 -7.02 2.10
CA ALA A 226 -2.67 -6.90 1.17
C ALA A 226 -2.31 -6.09 -0.09
N ARG A 227 -1.43 -5.08 -0.01
CA ARG A 227 -0.88 -4.36 -1.18
C ARG A 227 -0.16 -5.29 -2.15
N ARG A 228 0.68 -6.20 -1.63
CA ARG A 228 1.34 -7.23 -2.46
C ARG A 228 0.32 -8.11 -3.17
N LEU A 229 -0.71 -8.55 -2.45
CA LEU A 229 -1.79 -9.33 -3.04
C LEU A 229 -2.55 -8.53 -4.12
N ALA A 230 -2.83 -7.24 -3.89
CA ALA A 230 -3.45 -6.36 -4.89
C ALA A 230 -2.60 -6.25 -6.17
N MET A 231 -1.28 -6.09 -6.04
CA MET A 231 -0.36 -6.09 -7.19
C MET A 231 -0.39 -7.43 -7.95
N MET A 232 -0.48 -8.56 -7.25
CA MET A 232 -0.58 -9.87 -7.91
C MET A 232 -1.91 -10.06 -8.65
N PHE A 233 -3.02 -9.53 -8.14
CA PHE A 233 -4.27 -9.54 -8.93
C PHE A 233 -4.16 -8.70 -10.21
N ARG A 234 -3.40 -7.60 -10.18
CA ARG A 234 -3.12 -6.81 -11.39
C ARG A 234 -2.29 -7.60 -12.40
N LEU A 235 -1.28 -8.35 -11.95
CA LEU A 235 -0.50 -9.24 -12.83
C LEU A 235 -1.42 -10.16 -13.63
N SER A 236 -2.36 -10.82 -12.96
CA SER A 236 -3.31 -11.72 -13.61
C SER A 236 -4.21 -11.02 -14.63
N ALA A 237 -4.61 -9.76 -14.38
CA ALA A 237 -5.36 -8.97 -15.35
C ALA A 237 -4.51 -8.63 -16.59
N ILE A 238 -3.25 -8.22 -16.39
CA ILE A 238 -2.31 -7.90 -17.48
C ILE A 238 -2.02 -9.13 -18.34
N GLU A 239 -1.89 -10.31 -17.74
CA GLU A 239 -1.70 -11.59 -18.44
C GLU A 239 -2.85 -11.91 -19.40
N LEU A 240 -4.10 -11.61 -19.00
CA LEU A 240 -5.26 -11.82 -19.87
C LEU A 240 -5.26 -10.89 -21.10
N ASN A 241 -4.62 -9.73 -20.99
CA ASN A 241 -4.40 -8.76 -22.07
C ASN A 241 -5.65 -8.42 -22.90
N ARG A 242 -6.79 -8.21 -22.22
CA ARG A 242 -8.06 -7.85 -22.86
C ARG A 242 -8.23 -6.33 -22.84
N GLU A 243 -7.97 -5.66 -23.96
CA GLU A 243 -8.04 -4.19 -24.03
C GLU A 243 -9.41 -3.60 -23.66
N SER A 244 -10.50 -4.34 -23.91
CA SER A 244 -11.86 -3.91 -23.55
C SER A 244 -12.19 -4.10 -22.08
N ASP A 245 -11.36 -4.85 -21.34
CA ASP A 245 -11.57 -5.14 -19.93
C ASP A 245 -11.01 -4.01 -19.06
N CYS A 246 -11.90 -3.41 -18.26
CA CYS A 246 -11.57 -2.24 -17.45
C CYS A 246 -10.49 -2.53 -16.39
N HIS A 247 -10.45 -3.76 -15.85
CA HIS A 247 -9.41 -4.14 -14.90
C HIS A 247 -8.04 -4.27 -15.58
N THR A 248 -7.98 -4.86 -16.78
CA THR A 248 -6.72 -5.02 -17.54
C THR A 248 -6.08 -3.67 -17.85
N ARG A 249 -6.86 -2.72 -18.36
CA ARG A 249 -6.36 -1.38 -18.67
C ARG A 249 -5.94 -0.59 -17.43
N ALA A 250 -6.73 -0.66 -16.35
CA ALA A 250 -6.34 -0.05 -15.07
C ALA A 250 -5.02 -0.65 -14.57
N ALA A 251 -4.87 -1.97 -14.63
CA ALA A 251 -3.67 -2.69 -14.22
C ALA A 251 -2.43 -2.24 -15.00
N LEU A 252 -2.52 -2.09 -16.33
CA LEU A 252 -1.42 -1.59 -17.17
C LEU A 252 -1.01 -0.16 -16.77
N VAL A 253 -1.96 0.77 -16.66
CA VAL A 253 -1.65 2.17 -16.30
C VAL A 253 -1.02 2.26 -14.91
N ILE A 254 -1.54 1.52 -13.93
CA ILE A 254 -1.01 1.49 -12.57
C ILE A 254 0.40 0.88 -12.56
N GLY A 255 0.58 -0.23 -13.27
CA GLY A 255 1.89 -0.87 -13.44
C GLY A 255 2.91 0.09 -14.06
N ALA A 256 2.53 0.82 -15.10
CA ALA A 256 3.37 1.83 -15.75
C ALA A 256 3.80 2.94 -14.79
N VAL A 257 2.84 3.51 -14.03
CA VAL A 257 3.12 4.56 -13.03
C VAL A 257 4.07 4.06 -11.94
N LEU A 258 3.86 2.85 -11.43
CA LEU A 258 4.75 2.25 -10.43
C LEU A 258 6.12 1.94 -11.00
N LEU A 259 6.19 1.39 -12.21
CA LEU A 259 7.45 1.09 -12.89
C LEU A 259 8.25 2.38 -13.11
N ALA A 260 7.60 3.47 -13.53
CA ALA A 260 8.24 4.78 -13.66
C ALA A 260 8.79 5.29 -12.33
N GLU A 261 8.03 5.18 -11.23
CA GLU A 261 8.49 5.55 -9.88
C GLU A 261 9.72 4.71 -9.47
N PHE A 262 9.66 3.38 -9.64
CA PHE A 262 10.74 2.48 -9.29
C PHE A 262 12.01 2.73 -10.11
N LEU A 263 11.88 2.96 -11.42
CA LEU A 263 13.00 3.26 -12.30
C LEU A 263 13.61 4.64 -12.04
N SER A 264 12.81 5.61 -11.59
CA SER A 264 13.29 6.96 -11.31
C SER A 264 14.20 7.02 -10.07
N GLN A 265 13.95 6.11 -9.10
CA GLN A 265 14.58 6.11 -7.77
C GLN A 265 14.77 4.66 -7.27
N PRO A 266 15.53 3.80 -7.98
CA PRO A 266 15.63 2.38 -7.67
C PRO A 266 16.23 2.13 -6.28
N GLU A 267 17.10 3.02 -5.80
CA GLU A 267 17.66 2.98 -4.45
C GLU A 267 16.60 3.13 -3.36
N LYS A 268 15.43 3.71 -3.68
CA LYS A 268 14.28 3.80 -2.77
C LYS A 268 13.47 2.52 -2.70
N TRP A 269 13.73 1.54 -3.56
CA TRP A 269 12.90 0.34 -3.69
C TRP A 269 13.77 -0.92 -3.77
N PRO A 270 14.60 -1.21 -2.74
CA PRO A 270 15.55 -2.34 -2.79
C PRO A 270 14.86 -3.72 -2.84
N SER A 271 13.55 -3.77 -2.56
CA SER A 271 12.72 -4.98 -2.67
C SER A 271 12.14 -5.20 -4.08
N VAL A 272 12.41 -4.29 -5.02
CA VAL A 272 11.95 -4.33 -6.41
C VAL A 272 13.11 -4.75 -7.29
N HIS A 273 12.90 -5.83 -8.04
CA HIS A 273 13.89 -6.40 -8.95
C HIS A 273 13.45 -6.19 -10.39
N PHE A 274 14.38 -5.74 -11.24
CA PHE A 274 14.14 -5.52 -12.66
C PHE A 274 14.65 -6.69 -13.51
N PRO A 275 14.08 -6.92 -14.71
CA PRO A 275 14.62 -7.89 -15.65
C PRO A 275 16.11 -7.63 -15.92
N PRO A 276 16.94 -8.69 -16.04
CA PRO A 276 18.37 -8.53 -16.34
C PRO A 276 18.63 -7.94 -17.74
N THR A 277 17.64 -8.02 -18.62
CA THR A 277 17.67 -7.48 -19.99
C THR A 277 16.34 -6.81 -20.31
N VAL A 278 16.37 -5.70 -21.07
CA VAL A 278 15.14 -5.04 -21.56
C VAL A 278 14.41 -5.99 -22.51
N PRO A 279 13.12 -6.29 -22.30
CA PRO A 279 12.37 -7.15 -23.21
C PRO A 279 12.29 -6.56 -24.62
N GLU A 280 12.44 -7.39 -25.65
CA GLU A 280 12.46 -6.93 -27.05
C GLU A 280 11.07 -6.55 -27.59
N LYS A 281 10.00 -7.05 -26.96
CA LYS A 281 8.61 -6.81 -27.32
C LYS A 281 7.83 -6.40 -26.07
N ASP A 282 6.93 -5.44 -26.24
CA ASP A 282 6.06 -4.92 -25.18
C ASP A 282 6.80 -4.66 -23.86
N ALA A 283 7.98 -4.01 -23.97
CA ALA A 283 8.96 -3.88 -22.89
C ALA A 283 8.36 -3.36 -21.56
N GLU A 284 7.41 -2.42 -21.65
CA GLU A 284 6.69 -1.91 -20.50
C GLU A 284 5.81 -2.98 -19.84
N ARG A 285 4.95 -3.65 -20.61
CA ARG A 285 4.05 -4.71 -20.12
C ARG A 285 4.84 -5.86 -19.49
N GLU A 286 5.85 -6.36 -20.19
CA GLU A 286 6.69 -7.45 -19.71
C GLU A 286 7.53 -7.04 -18.48
N GLY A 287 8.00 -5.78 -18.45
CA GLY A 287 8.67 -5.21 -17.28
C GLY A 287 7.76 -5.16 -16.05
N ILE A 288 6.51 -4.70 -16.20
CA ILE A 288 5.49 -4.68 -15.13
C ILE A 288 5.23 -6.10 -14.62
N MET A 289 5.04 -7.05 -15.55
CA MET A 289 4.77 -8.44 -15.19
C MET A 289 5.92 -9.05 -14.38
N TYR A 290 7.16 -8.82 -14.83
CA TYR A 290 8.35 -9.28 -14.12
C TYR A 290 8.45 -8.70 -12.72
N VAL A 291 8.31 -7.37 -12.57
CA VAL A 291 8.39 -6.70 -11.26
C VAL A 291 7.34 -7.26 -10.30
N CYS A 292 6.08 -7.38 -10.74
CA CYS A 292 5.01 -7.93 -9.91
C CYS A 292 5.29 -9.38 -9.46
N ALA A 293 5.87 -10.20 -10.34
CA ALA A 293 6.15 -11.60 -10.05
C ALA A 293 7.37 -11.81 -9.13
N ASN A 294 8.32 -10.88 -9.16
CA ASN A 294 9.62 -10.99 -8.47
C ASN A 294 9.77 -10.08 -7.26
N ILE A 295 8.76 -9.28 -6.92
CA ILE A 295 8.83 -8.40 -5.74
C ILE A 295 9.02 -9.20 -4.44
N ASP A 296 9.91 -8.73 -3.57
CA ASP A 296 10.23 -9.45 -2.34
C ASP A 296 9.03 -9.53 -1.39
N LYS A 297 9.05 -10.55 -0.52
CA LYS A 297 8.04 -10.68 0.53
C LYS A 297 8.09 -9.51 1.52
N GLU A 298 9.22 -8.86 1.66
CA GLU A 298 9.41 -7.72 2.56
C GLU A 298 9.29 -6.39 1.81
N TRP A 299 8.46 -6.34 0.75
CA TRP A 299 8.27 -5.15 -0.08
C TRP A 299 8.04 -3.90 0.76
N THR A 300 9.06 -3.05 0.73
CA THR A 300 9.12 -1.80 1.50
C THR A 300 9.96 -0.79 0.73
N SER A 301 9.84 0.48 1.09
CA SER A 301 10.70 1.55 0.57
C SER A 301 12.03 1.60 1.34
N ALA A 302 13.07 2.23 0.81
CA ALA A 302 14.36 2.39 1.49
C ALA A 302 14.24 3.26 2.75
N SER A 303 13.24 4.13 2.84
CA SER A 303 12.93 4.83 4.10
C SER A 303 12.57 3.86 5.22
N TRP A 304 12.03 2.69 4.88
CA TRP A 304 11.78 1.59 5.81
C TRP A 304 13.06 0.78 6.09
N TRP A 305 13.86 0.47 5.07
CA TRP A 305 15.14 -0.23 5.26
C TRP A 305 16.15 0.58 6.08
N ALA A 306 16.22 1.89 5.87
CA ALA A 306 17.07 2.79 6.65
C ALA A 306 16.73 2.79 8.14
N THR A 307 15.48 2.46 8.51
CA THR A 307 15.05 2.35 9.91
C THR A 307 15.10 0.92 10.45
N SER A 308 14.93 -0.10 9.59
CA SER A 308 14.93 -1.52 9.98
C SER A 308 16.31 -2.21 9.97
N SER A 309 17.28 -1.69 9.21
CA SER A 309 18.60 -2.32 8.97
C SER A 309 19.72 -1.84 9.88
N ALA A 310 19.43 -1.10 10.96
CA ALA A 310 20.48 -0.59 11.85
C ALA A 310 20.80 -1.54 13.02
N PRO A 311 21.85 -2.35 12.90
CA PRO A 311 22.91 -2.39 13.89
C PRO A 311 24.08 -1.62 13.28
N ARG A 312 24.18 -0.32 13.55
CA ARG A 312 25.37 0.42 13.13
C ARG A 312 26.53 -0.03 13.99
N ALA A 313 27.46 -0.75 13.37
CA ALA A 313 28.80 -0.95 13.89
C ALA A 313 29.31 0.38 14.44
N ASN A 314 29.84 0.37 15.66
CA ASN A 314 30.62 1.47 16.21
C ASN A 314 31.84 1.69 15.30
N ALA A 315 31.70 2.55 14.29
CA ALA A 315 32.84 3.17 13.67
C ALA A 315 33.33 4.25 14.66
N SER A 316 34.15 3.82 15.62
CA SER A 316 35.05 4.68 16.35
C SER A 316 36.02 5.28 15.33
N CYS A 317 35.68 6.47 14.81
CA CYS A 317 36.71 7.37 14.29
C CYS A 317 37.26 8.11 15.50
N GLU A 318 38.22 7.47 16.17
CA GLU A 318 39.25 8.20 16.90
C GLU A 318 40.06 9.03 15.90
N GLY A 319 40.30 10.29 16.26
CA GLY A 319 41.44 11.06 15.79
C GLY A 319 41.29 11.75 14.43
N GLU A 320 40.92 13.04 14.45
CA GLU A 320 41.91 14.04 14.05
C GLU A 320 41.55 15.45 14.52
N ALA A 321 42.61 16.23 14.68
CA ALA A 321 42.73 17.37 15.57
C ALA A 321 42.13 18.68 15.01
N ARG A 322 41.81 19.54 15.99
CA ARG A 322 41.59 20.99 15.96
C ARG A 322 42.14 21.75 14.74
N SER A 323 41.35 22.70 14.25
CA SER A 323 41.79 24.10 14.18
C SER A 323 40.61 25.09 14.15
N PRO A 324 40.65 26.22 14.89
CA PRO A 324 39.57 27.20 14.91
C PRO A 324 39.83 28.33 13.90
N CYS A 325 38.80 28.73 13.17
CA CYS A 325 38.75 30.06 12.57
C CYS A 325 37.47 30.76 12.99
N ALA A 326 37.67 31.80 13.80
CA ALA A 326 36.68 32.78 14.17
C ALA A 326 36.51 33.81 13.04
N ALA A 327 35.28 34.34 12.94
CA ALA A 327 34.96 35.77 13.00
C ALA A 327 34.06 36.31 11.87
N SER A 328 32.88 36.78 12.33
CA SER A 328 32.19 38.01 11.93
C SER A 328 31.48 38.01 10.55
N SER A 329 30.34 38.66 10.30
CA SER A 329 29.65 39.75 10.99
C SER A 329 28.24 39.96 10.39
N ARG A 330 27.38 40.68 11.14
CA ARG A 330 26.33 41.64 10.69
C ARG A 330 25.10 41.09 9.94
N SER A 331 23.93 41.06 10.58
CA SER A 331 22.97 42.17 10.83
C SER A 331 22.14 42.58 9.62
N GLY A 332 20.83 42.35 9.68
CA GLY A 332 19.85 42.88 8.74
C GLY A 332 18.43 42.70 9.27
N SER A 333 17.98 43.63 10.11
CA SER A 333 16.60 43.75 10.56
C SER A 333 15.71 44.25 9.43
N TRP A 334 14.54 43.66 9.23
CA TRP A 334 13.43 44.31 8.53
C TRP A 334 12.20 44.32 9.42
N SER A 335 11.88 45.52 9.88
CA SER A 335 10.71 45.88 10.65
C SER A 335 9.54 46.15 9.69
N ARG A 336 8.42 45.47 9.94
CA ARG A 336 7.05 46.00 10.07
C ARG A 336 6.59 47.06 9.05
N THR A 337 5.54 46.75 8.28
CA THR A 337 4.41 47.69 8.13
C THR A 337 3.09 46.97 7.88
N THR A 338 2.10 47.38 8.68
CA THR A 338 0.70 47.01 8.72
C THR A 338 -0.10 47.64 7.58
N GLY A 339 -1.09 46.93 7.05
CA GLY A 339 -2.11 47.48 6.15
C GLY A 339 -3.42 46.73 6.26
N SER A 340 -4.27 47.18 7.18
CA SER A 340 -5.66 46.75 7.36
C SER A 340 -6.58 47.65 6.54
N THR A 341 -7.41 47.08 5.69
CA THR A 341 -8.63 47.74 5.19
C THR A 341 -9.77 46.72 5.13
N ARG A 342 -10.68 46.87 6.09
CA ARG A 342 -12.07 46.42 6.05
C ARG A 342 -12.83 47.27 5.03
N SER A 343 -13.64 46.63 4.20
CA SER A 343 -14.78 47.27 3.53
C SER A 343 -15.99 46.37 3.71
N SER A 344 -16.90 46.83 4.57
CA SER A 344 -18.27 46.38 4.70
C SER A 344 -19.10 46.91 3.52
N ALA A 345 -19.93 46.06 2.92
CA ALA A 345 -21.09 46.50 2.14
C ALA A 345 -22.26 45.58 2.48
N THR A 346 -23.28 46.22 3.06
CA THR A 346 -24.57 45.64 3.42
C THR A 346 -25.60 46.16 2.41
N THR A 347 -26.56 45.29 2.09
CA THR A 347 -27.91 45.56 1.55
C THR A 347 -28.10 46.12 0.13
N GLY A 348 -28.70 45.25 -0.69
CA GLY A 348 -29.76 45.50 -1.65
C GLY A 348 -30.60 44.23 -1.74
#